data_AF-A0A7C7H6W8-F1
#
_entry.id   AF-A0A7C7H6W8-F1
#
_cell.length_a   1.000
_cell.length_b   1.000
_cell.length_c   1.000
_cell.angle_alpha   90.00
_cell.angle_beta   90.00
_cell.angle_gamma   90.00
#
_symmetry.space_group_name_H-M   'P 1'
#
loop_
_entity.id
_entity.type
_entity.pdbx_description
1 polymer ?
#
loop_
_entity_poly.entity_id
_entity_poly.type
_entity_poly.pdbx_seq_one_letter_code
_entity_poly.pdbx_strand_id
1 'polypeptide(L)'
;MLRKGTPWWKTLGDKGIFSNIIRVPITFPPEEFNGVCLSGMCVPDLKGTQGSFTFWTTDPALTGPDAGGDVLMVGRSGDTMRCPITGPQDPSANEVSPMRIPMRVDVLTENEKIRLTIGAKGDEQIVEIGVKDYSEWITLEFKAKKGKAKVTGIARFYCMGTGPEFGLYMTPINIDPSNPAMPIAHPTVYSIYLAKKHGPFATLGLAEDTWALNERVIDEEAFWKQALNIWQERRSQLFDALDKTPKGSVVCVFDGTDRVSHMFHRYLDESHPANAGKDTEWGKDKIAEIYGIADDLVAEVRKKLDPKRDRLMIISDHGFCQFKRGINLNAWLRDNGYLVLKDSAPVDEASGKQISRDWLQDVDWHKTKAFSLGLTGMFINRAARERDGIVAEGDELEAVKAEIVAKLSALVDPKTNEKIFREVFDAEKIFTGPYVFQAPDLFMGYKRGYRNSWDCATGACPVEVFSDNTKSWSGDHCIDPREVPGVLFSDTPINTDTPNLMDLAPTALKLFGIDVPANMQGKPLF
;
A
#
# COMPACT_ATOMS: atom_id res chain seq x y z
N MET A 1 2.45 -10.61 -10.14
CA MET A 1 3.40 -10.27 -11.23
C MET A 1 4.81 -10.25 -10.65
N LEU A 2 5.77 -10.88 -11.33
CA LEU A 2 7.19 -10.74 -10.98
C LEU A 2 7.82 -9.72 -11.92
N ARG A 3 8.66 -8.82 -11.40
CA ARG A 3 9.41 -7.85 -12.20
C ARG A 3 10.21 -8.58 -13.29
N LYS A 4 10.08 -8.12 -14.55
CA LYS A 4 10.76 -8.73 -15.71
C LYS A 4 12.01 -7.97 -16.19
N GLY A 5 12.20 -6.74 -15.73
CA GLY A 5 13.37 -5.91 -16.05
C GLY A 5 14.56 -6.10 -15.10
N THR A 6 15.76 -5.81 -15.60
CA THR A 6 16.99 -5.75 -14.78
C THR A 6 17.14 -4.33 -14.22
N PRO A 7 17.16 -4.15 -12.90
CA PRO A 7 17.37 -2.83 -12.32
C PRO A 7 18.84 -2.41 -12.41
N TRP A 8 19.09 -1.10 -12.39
CA TRP A 8 20.43 -0.55 -12.56
C TRP A 8 21.42 -1.00 -11.47
N TRP A 9 20.97 -1.22 -10.23
CA TRP A 9 21.85 -1.67 -9.14
C TRP A 9 22.38 -3.09 -9.34
N LYS A 10 21.65 -3.93 -10.10
CA LYS A 10 22.15 -5.23 -10.50
C LYS A 10 23.29 -5.09 -11.52
N THR A 11 23.11 -4.21 -12.52
CA THR A 11 24.16 -3.86 -13.48
C THR A 11 25.40 -3.27 -12.80
N LEU A 12 25.23 -2.43 -11.77
CA LEU A 12 26.36 -1.96 -10.95
C LEU A 12 27.07 -3.12 -10.25
N GLY A 13 26.30 -4.02 -9.64
CA GLY A 13 26.82 -5.19 -8.94
C GLY A 13 27.66 -6.10 -9.84
N ASP A 14 27.23 -6.33 -11.09
CA ASP A 14 27.95 -7.11 -12.11
C ASP A 14 29.30 -6.46 -12.50
N LYS A 15 29.46 -5.15 -12.25
CA LYS A 15 30.70 -4.39 -12.44
C LYS A 15 31.51 -4.22 -11.15
N GLY A 16 31.10 -4.88 -10.06
CA GLY A 16 31.79 -4.80 -8.77
C GLY A 16 31.48 -3.53 -7.97
N ILE A 17 30.45 -2.76 -8.34
CA ILE A 17 30.02 -1.56 -7.62
C ILE A 17 28.86 -1.94 -6.69
N PHE A 18 29.12 -1.81 -5.40
CA PHE A 18 28.17 -2.20 -4.35
C PHE A 18 26.96 -1.26 -4.30
N SER A 19 25.77 -1.81 -4.08
CA SER A 19 24.55 -1.03 -3.85
C SER A 19 23.81 -1.47 -2.58
N ASN A 20 23.26 -0.51 -1.85
CA ASN A 20 22.42 -0.69 -0.68
C ASN A 20 20.99 -0.27 -1.04
N ILE A 21 20.07 -1.23 -1.17
CA ILE A 21 18.70 -1.03 -1.71
C ILE A 21 17.68 -1.29 -0.61
N ILE A 22 17.16 -0.23 -0.01
CA ILE A 22 16.30 -0.30 1.16
C ILE A 22 14.89 0.12 0.74
N ARG A 23 13.95 -0.82 0.83
CA ARG A 23 12.49 -0.59 0.72
C ARG A 23 12.00 -0.09 -0.64
N VAL A 24 12.81 -0.16 -1.69
CA VAL A 24 12.35 0.15 -3.05
C VAL A 24 11.15 -0.75 -3.42
N PRO A 25 10.03 -0.21 -3.92
CA PRO A 25 8.86 -1.00 -4.28
C PRO A 25 9.14 -2.14 -5.28
N ILE A 26 8.32 -3.19 -5.25
CA ILE A 26 8.39 -4.35 -6.17
C ILE A 26 9.78 -5.03 -6.14
N THR A 27 10.32 -5.17 -4.93
CA THR A 27 11.58 -5.89 -4.64
C THR A 27 11.34 -7.15 -3.81
N PHE A 28 10.10 -7.60 -3.65
CA PHE A 28 9.77 -8.89 -3.05
C PHE A 28 9.33 -9.91 -4.11
N PRO A 29 9.87 -11.15 -4.11
CA PRO A 29 11.04 -11.57 -3.34
C PRO A 29 12.32 -10.81 -3.78
N PRO A 30 13.30 -10.63 -2.88
CA PRO A 30 14.54 -9.92 -3.19
C PRO A 30 15.32 -10.70 -4.23
N GLU A 31 15.90 -9.98 -5.20
CA GLU A 31 16.78 -10.57 -6.19
C GLU A 31 18.21 -10.67 -5.68
N GLU A 32 18.96 -11.63 -6.22
CA GLU A 32 20.39 -11.73 -5.98
C GLU A 32 21.18 -10.76 -6.87
N PHE A 33 22.10 -10.02 -6.25
CA PHE A 33 23.10 -9.18 -6.89
C PHE A 33 24.27 -8.91 -5.93
N ASN A 34 25.36 -8.30 -6.42
CA ASN A 34 26.49 -7.89 -5.59
C ASN A 34 26.16 -6.58 -4.83
N GLY A 35 25.48 -6.74 -3.70
CA GLY A 35 25.02 -5.67 -2.84
C GLY A 35 24.11 -6.21 -1.74
N VAL A 36 23.34 -5.32 -1.12
CA VAL A 36 22.33 -5.69 -0.13
C VAL A 36 20.98 -5.07 -0.48
N CYS A 37 19.90 -5.81 -0.22
CA CYS A 37 18.54 -5.34 -0.39
C CYS A 37 17.66 -5.72 0.80
N LEU A 38 16.90 -4.77 1.32
CA LEU A 38 15.75 -5.03 2.19
C LEU A 38 14.49 -4.76 1.37
N SER A 39 13.67 -5.79 1.16
CA SER A 39 12.50 -5.70 0.29
C SER A 39 11.46 -4.68 0.78
N GLY A 40 10.86 -3.96 -0.18
CA GLY A 40 9.79 -2.98 0.03
C GLY A 40 8.40 -3.57 -0.17
N MET A 41 7.58 -2.88 -0.98
CA MET A 41 6.22 -3.28 -1.34
C MET A 41 6.12 -4.76 -1.77
N CYS A 42 4.96 -5.39 -1.47
CA CYS A 42 4.62 -6.80 -1.69
C CYS A 42 5.18 -7.82 -0.69
N VAL A 43 6.05 -7.43 0.26
CA VAL A 43 6.37 -8.31 1.40
C VAL A 43 5.07 -8.57 2.18
N PRO A 44 4.62 -9.83 2.35
CA PRO A 44 3.39 -10.13 3.07
C PRO A 44 3.59 -10.07 4.58
N ASP A 45 2.49 -10.12 5.32
CA ASP A 45 2.53 -10.45 6.75
C ASP A 45 2.81 -11.95 6.95
N LEU A 46 2.99 -12.37 8.20
CA LEU A 46 3.27 -13.76 8.55
C LEU A 46 2.11 -14.71 8.20
N LYS A 47 0.88 -14.20 8.10
CA LYS A 47 -0.31 -14.96 7.67
C LYS A 47 -0.36 -15.13 6.15
N GLY A 48 0.50 -14.43 5.39
CA GLY A 48 0.52 -14.42 3.93
C GLY A 48 -0.42 -13.37 3.31
N THR A 49 -1.01 -12.49 4.11
CA THR A 49 -1.88 -11.40 3.63
C THR A 49 -1.07 -10.14 3.31
N GLN A 50 -1.74 -9.11 2.78
CA GLN A 50 -1.15 -7.79 2.53
C GLN A 50 -1.36 -6.81 3.70
N GLY A 51 -1.32 -7.31 4.94
CA GLY A 51 -1.38 -6.48 6.15
C GLY A 51 -2.69 -6.57 6.91
N SER A 52 -3.13 -7.77 7.30
CA SER A 52 -4.35 -7.93 8.09
C SER A 52 -4.11 -7.68 9.58
N PHE A 53 -4.73 -6.64 10.13
CA PHE A 53 -4.68 -6.33 11.56
C PHE A 53 -5.57 -7.23 12.41
N THR A 54 -5.49 -7.06 13.73
CA THR A 54 -6.47 -7.62 14.67
C THR A 54 -6.88 -6.56 15.69
N PHE A 55 -8.17 -6.48 15.98
CA PHE A 55 -8.73 -5.59 16.98
C PHE A 55 -9.65 -6.35 17.92
N TRP A 56 -9.48 -6.19 19.22
CA TRP A 56 -10.39 -6.73 20.23
C TRP A 56 -11.18 -5.59 20.85
N THR A 57 -12.50 -5.73 20.89
CA THR A 57 -13.40 -4.68 21.39
C THR A 57 -14.57 -5.23 22.19
N THR A 58 -15.11 -4.41 23.10
CA THR A 58 -16.43 -4.63 23.72
C THR A 58 -17.54 -3.86 23.02
N ASP A 59 -17.20 -2.94 22.11
CA ASP A 59 -18.15 -2.10 21.38
C ASP A 59 -18.83 -2.88 20.24
N PRO A 60 -20.13 -3.17 20.33
CA PRO A 60 -20.85 -3.88 19.27
C PRO A 60 -21.08 -3.04 18.01
N ALA A 61 -20.86 -1.72 18.05
CA ALA A 61 -20.94 -0.86 16.87
C ALA A 61 -19.73 -1.05 15.93
N LEU A 62 -18.61 -1.56 16.46
CA LEU A 62 -17.43 -1.92 15.69
C LEU A 62 -17.51 -3.41 15.31
N THR A 63 -18.06 -3.71 14.14
CA THR A 63 -18.19 -5.08 13.63
C THR A 63 -17.08 -5.45 12.64
N GLY A 64 -16.85 -6.76 12.48
CA GLY A 64 -15.87 -7.38 11.58
C GLY A 64 -15.97 -6.91 10.13
N PRO A 65 -14.86 -6.98 9.39
CA PRO A 65 -14.61 -6.12 8.22
C PRO A 65 -15.59 -6.34 7.07
N ASP A 66 -16.06 -5.24 6.50
CA ASP A 66 -15.86 -4.97 5.08
C ASP A 66 -14.36 -4.63 4.87
N ALA A 67 -13.55 -5.64 4.50
CA ALA A 67 -12.10 -5.60 4.24
C ALA A 67 -11.10 -5.15 5.36
N GLY A 68 -9.85 -5.66 5.33
CA GLY A 68 -8.69 -5.06 6.02
C GLY A 68 -8.10 -5.78 7.25
N GLY A 69 -8.89 -6.46 8.09
CA GLY A 69 -8.38 -7.14 9.30
C GLY A 69 -9.47 -7.75 10.18
N ASP A 70 -9.11 -8.44 11.26
CA ASP A 70 -10.05 -9.14 12.14
C ASP A 70 -10.54 -8.22 13.29
N VAL A 71 -11.84 -7.89 13.36
CA VAL A 71 -12.45 -7.24 14.54
C VAL A 71 -13.19 -8.27 15.38
N LEU A 72 -12.78 -8.43 16.63
CA LEU A 72 -13.16 -9.52 17.52
C LEU A 72 -13.85 -8.99 18.77
N MET A 73 -15.12 -9.34 18.94
CA MET A 73 -15.84 -9.07 20.18
C MET A 73 -15.26 -9.89 21.34
N VAL A 74 -15.02 -9.24 22.47
CA VAL A 74 -14.52 -9.90 23.69
C VAL A 74 -15.45 -9.68 24.87
N GLY A 75 -15.59 -10.73 25.69
CA GLY A 75 -16.25 -10.62 26.99
C GLY A 75 -15.29 -10.04 28.03
N ARG A 76 -15.81 -9.10 28.84
CA ARG A 76 -15.10 -8.51 29.98
C ARG A 76 -15.54 -9.18 31.29
N SER A 77 -14.60 -9.68 32.08
CA SER A 77 -14.84 -10.24 33.41
C SER A 77 -14.07 -9.44 34.45
N GLY A 78 -14.74 -8.49 35.10
CA GLY A 78 -14.08 -7.47 35.91
C GLY A 78 -13.11 -6.65 35.04
N ASP A 79 -11.84 -6.64 35.42
CA ASP A 79 -10.78 -5.96 34.68
C ASP A 79 -9.98 -6.88 33.75
N THR A 80 -10.42 -8.12 33.58
CA THR A 80 -9.72 -9.12 32.77
C THR A 80 -10.49 -9.48 31.50
N MET A 81 -9.76 -9.61 30.39
CA MET A 81 -10.25 -10.08 29.09
C MET A 81 -9.34 -11.18 28.51
N ARG A 82 -9.92 -12.03 27.65
CA ARG A 82 -9.18 -13.07 26.91
C ARG A 82 -9.20 -12.73 25.42
N CYS A 83 -8.04 -12.50 24.85
CA CYS A 83 -7.86 -11.95 23.52
C CYS A 83 -6.87 -12.84 22.73
N PRO A 84 -7.23 -14.07 22.33
CA PRO A 84 -6.28 -14.98 21.71
C PRO A 84 -5.75 -14.43 20.38
N ILE A 85 -4.44 -14.51 20.16
CA ILE A 85 -3.79 -14.06 18.93
C ILE A 85 -3.88 -15.19 17.89
N THR A 86 -4.32 -14.85 16.68
CA THR A 86 -4.44 -15.80 15.56
C THR A 86 -3.24 -15.63 14.62
N GLY A 87 -2.45 -16.68 14.46
CA GLY A 87 -1.28 -16.71 13.59
C GLY A 87 -1.52 -17.38 12.24
N PRO A 88 -0.45 -17.76 11.53
CA PRO A 88 -0.55 -18.48 10.27
C PRO A 88 -1.14 -19.88 10.42
N GLN A 89 -1.50 -20.48 9.29
CA GLN A 89 -2.01 -21.85 9.22
C GLN A 89 -1.01 -22.84 9.82
N ASP A 90 -1.51 -23.81 10.59
CA ASP A 90 -0.71 -24.90 11.10
C ASP A 90 -0.37 -25.87 9.95
N PRO A 91 0.91 -25.98 9.55
CA PRO A 91 1.30 -26.85 8.44
C PRO A 91 1.12 -28.34 8.76
N SER A 92 0.89 -28.70 10.02
CA SER A 92 0.64 -30.07 10.46
C SER A 92 -0.84 -30.45 10.52
N ALA A 93 -1.74 -29.50 10.27
CA ALA A 93 -3.18 -29.73 10.28
C ALA A 93 -3.68 -30.23 8.91
N ASN A 94 -4.56 -31.24 8.95
CA ASN A 94 -5.23 -31.76 7.75
C ASN A 94 -6.35 -30.84 7.24
N GLU A 95 -6.78 -29.89 8.08
CA GLU A 95 -7.82 -28.89 7.81
C GLU A 95 -7.26 -27.50 8.12
N VAL A 96 -7.89 -26.47 7.55
CA VAL A 96 -7.55 -25.06 7.79
C VAL A 96 -7.68 -24.76 9.29
N SER A 97 -6.55 -24.71 9.98
CA SER A 97 -6.48 -24.51 11.42
C SER A 97 -5.32 -23.55 11.73
N PRO A 98 -5.60 -22.29 12.10
CA PRO A 98 -4.54 -21.36 12.44
C PRO A 98 -3.89 -21.73 13.77
N MET A 99 -2.58 -21.53 13.88
CA MET A 99 -1.89 -21.54 15.16
C MET A 99 -2.35 -20.36 16.02
N ARG A 100 -2.39 -20.54 17.34
CA ARG A 100 -2.89 -19.53 18.27
C ARG A 100 -1.95 -19.35 19.45
N ILE A 101 -1.82 -18.11 19.91
CA ILE A 101 -1.12 -17.77 21.16
C ILE A 101 -2.18 -17.25 22.13
N PRO A 102 -2.32 -17.86 23.33
CA PRO A 102 -3.22 -17.32 24.33
C PRO A 102 -2.69 -15.98 24.83
N MET A 103 -3.58 -15.00 24.95
CA MET A 103 -3.28 -13.72 25.57
C MET A 103 -4.41 -13.34 26.52
N ARG A 104 -4.01 -12.90 27.72
CA ARG A 104 -4.87 -12.29 28.72
C ARG A 104 -4.53 -10.81 28.81
N VAL A 105 -5.55 -9.96 28.89
CA VAL A 105 -5.42 -8.53 29.10
C VAL A 105 -6.00 -8.20 30.48
N ASP A 106 -5.24 -7.52 31.31
CA ASP A 106 -5.68 -7.01 32.61
C ASP A 106 -5.65 -5.47 32.59
N VAL A 107 -6.77 -4.81 32.90
CA VAL A 107 -6.87 -3.36 33.00
C VAL A 107 -6.28 -2.89 34.32
N LEU A 108 -5.32 -1.98 34.27
CA LEU A 108 -4.65 -1.39 35.43
C LEU A 108 -5.18 0.03 35.62
N THR A 109 -6.42 0.15 36.10
CA THR A 109 -7.20 1.40 36.13
C THR A 109 -6.48 2.56 36.81
N GLU A 110 -5.74 2.30 37.88
CA GLU A 110 -5.01 3.35 38.63
C GLU A 110 -3.86 4.01 37.83
N ASN A 111 -3.35 3.33 36.79
CA ASN A 111 -2.16 3.76 36.05
C ASN A 111 -2.43 4.09 34.59
N GLU A 112 -3.71 4.12 34.15
CA GLU A 112 -4.11 4.27 32.75
C GLU A 112 -3.35 3.33 31.81
N LYS A 113 -3.22 2.07 32.23
CA LYS A 113 -2.46 1.04 31.54
C LYS A 113 -3.26 -0.24 31.39
N ILE A 114 -2.80 -1.09 30.48
CA ILE A 114 -3.17 -2.49 30.39
C ILE A 114 -1.92 -3.36 30.56
N ARG A 115 -2.09 -4.56 31.12
CA ARG A 115 -1.08 -5.60 31.16
C ARG A 115 -1.47 -6.73 30.22
N LEU A 116 -0.64 -6.99 29.21
CA LEU A 116 -0.71 -8.13 28.33
C LEU A 116 0.09 -9.28 28.94
N THR A 117 -0.54 -10.43 29.13
CA THR A 117 0.13 -11.70 29.44
C THR A 117 -0.02 -12.60 28.22
N ILE A 118 1.06 -12.78 27.45
CA ILE A 118 1.06 -13.44 26.14
C ILE A 118 1.87 -14.73 26.24
N GLY A 119 1.31 -15.86 25.80
CA GLY A 119 2.01 -17.15 25.80
C GLY A 119 1.38 -18.20 26.69
N ALA A 120 1.86 -19.43 26.55
CA ALA A 120 1.36 -20.56 27.32
C ALA A 120 1.77 -20.45 28.80
N LYS A 121 0.97 -21.05 29.68
CA LYS A 121 1.24 -21.02 31.12
C LYS A 121 2.64 -21.56 31.46
N GLY A 122 3.46 -20.75 32.13
CA GLY A 122 4.86 -21.06 32.47
C GLY A 122 5.91 -20.57 31.46
N ASP A 123 5.48 -19.98 30.34
CA ASP A 123 6.31 -19.41 29.26
C ASP A 123 5.71 -18.07 28.78
N GLU A 124 5.07 -17.33 29.69
CA GLU A 124 4.43 -16.05 29.38
C GLU A 124 5.43 -14.89 29.32
N GLN A 125 5.26 -14.04 28.31
CA GLN A 125 5.80 -12.68 28.32
C GLN A 125 4.76 -11.71 28.89
N ILE A 126 5.21 -10.76 29.71
CA ILE A 126 4.37 -9.75 30.33
C ILE A 126 4.78 -8.38 29.79
N VAL A 127 3.82 -7.63 29.24
CA VAL A 127 4.04 -6.29 28.70
C VAL A 127 2.98 -5.35 29.24
N GLU A 128 3.38 -4.19 29.74
CA GLU A 128 2.45 -3.12 30.14
C GLU A 128 2.45 -2.01 29.09
N ILE A 129 1.26 -1.54 28.73
CA ILE A 129 1.05 -0.54 27.67
C ILE A 129 0.16 0.56 28.21
N GLY A 130 0.51 1.82 27.94
CA GLY A 130 -0.34 2.97 28.23
C GLY A 130 -1.58 3.01 27.34
N VAL A 131 -2.66 3.58 27.85
CA VAL A 131 -3.80 3.99 27.02
C VAL A 131 -3.32 5.04 26.01
N LYS A 132 -3.75 4.90 24.75
CA LYS A 132 -3.30 5.70 23.59
C LYS A 132 -1.79 5.63 23.32
N ASP A 133 -1.15 4.50 23.63
CA ASP A 133 0.27 4.29 23.36
C ASP A 133 0.56 2.93 22.69
N TYR A 134 1.65 2.86 21.95
CA TYR A 134 2.14 1.62 21.35
C TYR A 134 3.09 0.90 22.30
N SER A 135 3.04 -0.42 22.29
CA SER A 135 4.15 -1.25 22.78
C SER A 135 5.36 -1.16 21.83
N GLU A 136 6.52 -1.54 22.37
CA GLU A 136 7.64 -2.01 21.57
C GLU A 136 7.24 -3.24 20.73
N TRP A 137 8.06 -3.60 19.73
CA TRP A 137 7.84 -4.84 18.98
C TRP A 137 7.87 -6.06 19.90
N ILE A 138 6.76 -6.80 19.95
CA ILE A 138 6.60 -8.02 20.73
C ILE A 138 6.81 -9.22 19.82
N THR A 139 7.70 -10.13 20.21
CA THR A 139 7.95 -11.39 19.49
C THR A 139 6.84 -12.40 19.78
N LEU A 140 6.29 -12.98 18.71
CA LEU A 140 5.21 -13.97 18.75
C LEU A 140 5.71 -15.29 18.17
N GLU A 141 5.87 -16.31 19.01
CA GLU A 141 6.27 -17.65 18.59
C GLU A 141 5.04 -18.56 18.42
N PHE A 142 4.76 -18.96 17.18
CA PHE A 142 3.68 -19.87 16.84
C PHE A 142 4.24 -21.29 16.69
N LYS A 143 3.74 -22.21 17.52
CA LYS A 143 4.15 -23.62 17.56
C LYS A 143 3.07 -24.48 16.90
N ALA A 144 3.47 -25.33 15.95
CA ALA A 144 2.56 -26.30 15.32
C ALA A 144 2.04 -27.31 16.36
N LYS A 145 0.81 -27.81 16.19
CA LYS A 145 0.23 -28.81 17.12
C LYS A 145 1.02 -30.11 17.13
N LYS A 146 1.58 -30.51 15.99
CA LYS A 146 2.41 -31.72 15.84
C LYS A 146 3.77 -31.37 15.26
N GLY A 147 4.80 -32.07 15.73
CA GLY A 147 6.17 -31.91 15.27
C GLY A 147 6.93 -30.79 15.96
N LYS A 148 8.02 -30.33 15.32
CA LYS A 148 8.91 -29.29 15.85
C LYS A 148 8.82 -27.97 15.06
N ALA A 149 7.90 -27.89 14.11
CA ALA A 149 7.72 -26.70 13.29
C ALA A 149 7.26 -25.53 14.16
N LYS A 150 7.98 -24.42 14.05
CA LYS A 150 7.63 -23.16 14.68
C LYS A 150 7.95 -22.02 13.73
N VAL A 151 7.19 -20.94 13.84
CA VAL A 151 7.40 -19.73 13.07
C VAL A 151 7.27 -18.53 13.98
N THR A 152 8.12 -17.53 13.75
CA THR A 152 8.21 -16.34 14.59
C THR A 152 7.79 -15.11 13.78
N GLY A 153 6.97 -14.28 14.40
CA GLY A 153 6.67 -12.94 13.90
C GLY A 153 6.84 -11.90 14.99
N ILE A 154 6.65 -10.64 14.63
CA ILE A 154 6.61 -9.52 15.57
C ILE A 154 5.34 -8.70 15.34
N ALA A 155 4.79 -8.13 16.41
CA ALA A 155 3.65 -7.21 16.33
C ALA A 155 3.76 -6.11 17.39
N ARG A 156 3.13 -4.97 17.14
CA ARG A 156 2.88 -3.94 18.15
C ARG A 156 1.41 -3.95 18.53
N PHE A 157 1.14 -3.56 19.76
CA PHE A 157 -0.21 -3.39 20.31
C PHE A 157 -0.44 -1.93 20.69
N TYR A 158 -1.66 -1.45 20.49
CA TYR A 158 -2.12 -0.11 20.87
C TYR A 158 -3.43 -0.18 21.64
N CYS A 159 -3.46 0.38 22.85
CA CYS A 159 -4.69 0.42 23.64
C CYS A 159 -5.51 1.66 23.26
N MET A 160 -6.63 1.46 22.56
CA MET A 160 -7.53 2.57 22.18
C MET A 160 -8.27 3.17 23.38
N GLY A 161 -8.58 2.35 24.38
CA GLY A 161 -9.29 2.74 25.59
C GLY A 161 -9.66 1.55 26.47
N THR A 162 -9.98 1.81 27.73
CA THR A 162 -10.31 0.80 28.75
C THR A 162 -11.73 0.95 29.33
N GLY A 163 -12.48 1.99 28.93
CA GLY A 163 -13.88 2.22 29.32
C GLY A 163 -14.48 3.49 28.70
N PRO A 164 -15.81 3.59 28.47
CA PRO A 164 -16.82 2.55 28.74
C PRO A 164 -16.64 1.31 27.85
N GLU A 165 -16.17 1.51 26.61
CA GLU A 165 -15.78 0.42 25.72
C GLU A 165 -14.26 0.19 25.76
N PHE A 166 -13.86 -1.08 25.70
CA PHE A 166 -12.48 -1.50 25.57
C PHE A 166 -12.12 -1.60 24.09
N GLY A 167 -10.90 -1.18 23.74
CA GLY A 167 -10.34 -1.39 22.41
C GLY A 167 -8.84 -1.67 22.47
N LEU A 168 -8.42 -2.78 21.87
CA LEU A 168 -7.01 -3.16 21.73
C LEU A 168 -6.71 -3.53 20.28
N TYR A 169 -5.87 -2.71 19.66
CA TYR A 169 -5.35 -2.95 18.32
C TYR A 169 -4.03 -3.72 18.38
N MET A 170 -3.83 -4.61 17.43
CA MET A 170 -2.56 -5.26 17.11
C MET A 170 -2.28 -5.07 15.63
N THR A 171 -1.06 -4.61 15.32
CA THR A 171 -0.58 -4.51 13.94
C THR A 171 -0.66 -5.86 13.24
N PRO A 172 -0.67 -5.90 11.89
CA PRO A 172 -0.36 -7.13 11.18
C PRO A 172 0.90 -7.79 11.72
N ILE A 173 0.90 -9.13 11.77
CA ILE A 173 2.04 -9.89 12.29
C ILE A 173 3.16 -9.81 11.26
N ASN A 174 4.17 -9.00 11.51
CA ASN A 174 5.31 -8.86 10.64
C ASN A 174 6.19 -10.12 10.72
N ILE A 175 6.90 -10.42 9.63
CA ILE A 175 7.92 -11.47 9.63
C ILE A 175 9.05 -11.00 10.56
N ASP A 176 9.51 -11.84 11.48
CA ASP A 176 10.62 -11.47 12.36
C ASP A 176 11.90 -11.25 11.54
N PRO A 177 12.47 -10.03 11.48
CA PRO A 177 13.64 -9.76 10.66
C PRO A 177 14.91 -10.45 11.17
N SER A 178 14.94 -10.86 12.44
CA SER A 178 16.06 -11.57 13.07
C SER A 178 16.01 -13.10 12.85
N ASN A 179 14.83 -13.63 12.53
CA ASN A 179 14.58 -15.02 12.20
C ASN A 179 13.50 -15.15 11.11
N PRO A 180 13.77 -14.69 9.88
CA PRO A 180 12.73 -14.48 8.88
C PRO A 180 12.20 -15.81 8.34
N ALA A 181 10.87 -15.97 8.35
CA ALA A 181 10.17 -17.15 7.84
C ALA A 181 10.30 -17.33 6.32
N MET A 182 10.70 -16.28 5.59
CA MET A 182 10.93 -16.24 4.15
C MET A 182 11.94 -15.13 3.82
N PRO A 183 12.63 -15.17 2.67
CA PRO A 183 13.67 -14.19 2.35
C PRO A 183 13.06 -12.81 2.09
N ILE A 184 13.07 -11.94 3.10
CA ILE A 184 12.66 -10.53 3.02
C ILE A 184 13.84 -9.59 2.68
N ALA A 185 15.04 -10.13 2.58
CA ALA A 185 16.26 -9.40 2.27
C ALA A 185 17.23 -10.26 1.47
N HIS A 186 18.10 -9.61 0.70
CA HIS A 186 19.25 -10.22 0.03
C HIS A 186 20.56 -9.58 0.53
N PRO A 187 21.58 -10.37 0.89
CA PRO A 187 21.42 -11.75 1.35
C PRO A 187 20.51 -11.78 2.59
N THR A 188 19.92 -12.94 2.92
CA THR A 188 19.01 -13.07 4.07
C THR A 188 19.60 -12.54 5.38
N VAL A 189 20.92 -12.66 5.57
CA VAL A 189 21.62 -12.16 6.75
C VAL A 189 21.52 -10.64 6.93
N TYR A 190 21.18 -9.88 5.89
CA TYR A 190 21.08 -8.42 5.95
C TYR A 190 19.95 -7.96 6.88
N SER A 191 18.75 -8.57 6.81
CA SER A 191 17.66 -8.24 7.76
C SER A 191 18.05 -8.61 9.19
N ILE A 192 18.76 -9.73 9.38
CA ILE A 192 19.22 -10.20 10.68
C ILE A 192 20.25 -9.24 11.27
N TYR A 193 21.18 -8.76 10.46
CA TYR A 193 22.17 -7.75 10.84
C TYR A 193 21.48 -6.46 11.31
N LEU A 194 20.56 -5.93 10.51
CA LEU A 194 19.81 -4.72 10.86
C LEU A 194 19.03 -4.91 12.17
N ALA A 195 18.34 -6.05 12.33
CA ALA A 195 17.53 -6.34 13.51
C ALA A 195 18.39 -6.47 14.77
N LYS A 196 19.55 -7.14 14.69
CA LYS A 196 20.47 -7.26 15.82
C LYS A 196 21.11 -5.94 16.22
N LYS A 197 21.30 -5.02 15.28
CA LYS A 197 21.96 -3.75 15.51
C LYS A 197 20.99 -2.66 16.00
N HIS A 198 19.82 -2.57 15.40
CA HIS A 198 18.87 -1.48 15.61
C HIS A 198 17.61 -1.90 16.38
N GLY A 199 17.46 -3.20 16.65
CA GLY A 199 16.22 -3.76 17.16
C GLY A 199 15.30 -4.25 16.03
N PRO A 200 14.22 -4.97 16.37
CA PRO A 200 13.18 -5.38 15.42
C PRO A 200 12.55 -4.17 14.71
N PHE A 201 12.08 -4.37 13.48
CA PHE A 201 11.51 -3.32 12.63
C PHE A 201 10.41 -3.88 11.71
N ALA A 202 9.54 -3.01 11.22
CA ALA A 202 8.47 -3.38 10.30
C ALA A 202 9.01 -3.98 8.99
N THR A 203 8.55 -5.18 8.65
CA THR A 203 8.95 -5.90 7.43
C THR A 203 7.87 -5.86 6.35
N LEU A 204 6.61 -5.67 6.73
CA LEU A 204 5.46 -5.64 5.83
C LEU A 204 5.65 -4.58 4.72
N GLY A 205 5.20 -4.89 3.51
CA GLY A 205 5.35 -3.98 2.36
C GLY A 205 4.62 -2.65 2.55
N LEU A 206 3.43 -2.70 3.15
CA LEU A 206 2.62 -1.54 3.56
C LEU A 206 2.43 -1.62 5.08
N ALA A 207 3.30 -0.97 5.84
CA ALA A 207 3.40 -1.19 7.28
C ALA A 207 2.49 -0.29 8.12
N GLU A 208 2.26 0.95 7.67
CA GLU A 208 1.30 1.88 8.22
C GLU A 208 -0.12 1.42 7.84
N ASP A 209 -0.94 1.17 8.85
CA ASP A 209 -2.22 0.48 8.69
C ASP A 209 -3.34 1.45 8.29
N THR A 210 -3.36 1.77 7.00
CA THR A 210 -4.38 2.66 6.43
C THR A 210 -5.78 2.06 6.51
N TRP A 211 -5.91 0.73 6.53
CA TRP A 211 -7.21 0.07 6.65
C TRP A 211 -7.78 0.18 8.05
N ALA A 212 -6.97 -0.02 9.10
CA ALA A 212 -7.43 0.17 10.46
C ALA A 212 -7.99 1.60 10.69
N LEU A 213 -7.38 2.63 10.09
CA LEU A 213 -7.91 4.00 10.19
C LEU A 213 -9.10 4.26 9.23
N ASN A 214 -9.16 3.61 8.07
CA ASN A 214 -10.33 3.68 7.18
C ASN A 214 -11.58 3.10 7.86
N GLU A 215 -11.43 1.96 8.53
CA GLU A 215 -12.49 1.25 9.22
C GLU A 215 -12.70 1.75 10.66
N ARG A 216 -12.01 2.83 11.06
CA ARG A 216 -12.15 3.50 12.38
C ARG A 216 -11.86 2.59 13.58
N VAL A 217 -11.05 1.57 13.35
CA VAL A 217 -10.49 0.68 14.38
C VAL A 217 -9.40 1.41 15.19
N ILE A 218 -8.61 2.24 14.50
CA ILE A 218 -7.66 3.18 15.14
C ILE A 218 -8.04 4.62 14.79
N ASP A 219 -7.59 5.55 15.63
CA ASP A 219 -7.73 6.99 15.40
C ASP A 219 -6.51 7.57 14.66
N GLU A 220 -6.62 8.83 14.27
CA GLU A 220 -5.58 9.55 13.55
C GLU A 220 -4.27 9.67 14.36
N GLU A 221 -4.35 9.76 15.68
CA GLU A 221 -3.18 9.83 16.55
C GLU A 221 -2.42 8.50 16.56
N ALA A 222 -3.13 7.37 16.68
CA ALA A 222 -2.56 6.04 16.59
C ALA A 222 -1.90 5.79 15.22
N PHE A 223 -2.53 6.22 14.13
CA PHE A 223 -1.93 6.11 12.80
C PHE A 223 -0.66 6.98 12.67
N TRP A 224 -0.72 8.23 13.14
CA TRP A 224 0.42 9.13 13.11
C TRP A 224 1.61 8.61 13.91
N LYS A 225 1.39 8.11 15.14
CA LYS A 225 2.44 7.47 15.96
C LYS A 225 3.06 6.28 15.23
N GLN A 226 2.24 5.46 14.55
CA GLN A 226 2.74 4.33 13.77
C GLN A 226 3.63 4.79 12.61
N ALA A 227 3.20 5.81 11.85
CA ALA A 227 3.98 6.39 10.76
C ALA A 227 5.32 6.95 11.25
N LEU A 228 5.33 7.65 12.39
CA LEU A 228 6.57 8.17 12.99
C LEU A 228 7.49 7.06 13.50
N ASN A 229 6.95 6.00 14.10
CA ASN A 229 7.74 4.85 14.54
C ASN A 229 8.46 4.19 13.35
N ILE A 230 7.73 3.95 12.25
CA ILE A 230 8.30 3.35 11.04
C ILE A 230 9.31 4.31 10.38
N TRP A 231 9.03 5.62 10.37
CA TRP A 231 9.98 6.62 9.89
C TRP A 231 11.32 6.53 10.61
N GLN A 232 11.32 6.39 11.95
CA GLN A 232 12.56 6.27 12.73
C GLN A 232 13.32 4.97 12.44
N GLU A 233 12.60 3.87 12.21
CA GLU A 233 13.21 2.60 11.77
C GLU A 233 13.93 2.79 10.42
N ARG A 234 13.28 3.45 9.44
CA ARG A 234 13.89 3.74 8.13
C ARG A 234 15.06 4.71 8.22
N ARG A 235 14.95 5.74 9.05
CA ARG A 235 16.03 6.68 9.33
C ARG A 235 17.26 5.92 9.85
N SER A 236 17.10 5.04 10.82
CA SER A 236 18.21 4.25 11.37
C SER A 236 18.88 3.37 10.32
N GLN A 237 18.10 2.74 9.44
CA GLN A 237 18.58 1.89 8.34
C GLN A 237 19.33 2.70 7.27
N LEU A 238 18.83 3.89 6.91
CA LEU A 238 19.51 4.80 5.97
C LEU A 238 20.88 5.21 6.50
N PHE A 239 20.96 5.67 7.76
CA PHE A 239 22.23 6.13 8.33
C PHE A 239 23.24 5.00 8.49
N ASP A 240 22.79 3.78 8.80
CA ASP A 240 23.66 2.61 8.76
C ASP A 240 24.20 2.35 7.34
N ALA A 241 23.34 2.39 6.33
CA ALA A 241 23.75 2.19 4.94
C ALA A 241 24.75 3.25 4.46
N LEU A 242 24.54 4.52 4.82
CA LEU A 242 25.48 5.61 4.53
C LEU A 242 26.84 5.36 5.20
N ASP A 243 26.86 4.96 6.48
CA ASP A 243 28.10 4.70 7.21
C ASP A 243 28.85 3.45 6.71
N LYS A 244 28.13 2.44 6.18
CA LYS A 244 28.70 1.18 5.69
C LYS A 244 29.04 1.15 4.21
N THR A 245 28.63 2.17 3.44
CA THR A 245 28.82 2.22 1.99
C THR A 245 29.69 3.42 1.60
N PRO A 246 31.02 3.38 1.84
CA PRO A 246 31.92 4.50 1.53
C PRO A 246 32.15 4.69 0.02
N LYS A 247 31.86 3.67 -0.78
CA LYS A 247 31.88 3.67 -2.25
C LYS A 247 30.74 2.80 -2.76
N GLY A 248 29.94 3.32 -3.67
CA GLY A 248 28.77 2.62 -4.21
C GLY A 248 27.53 3.50 -4.19
N SER A 249 26.36 2.87 -4.26
CA SER A 249 25.08 3.56 -4.22
C SER A 249 24.27 3.19 -2.98
N VAL A 250 23.54 4.16 -2.43
CA VAL A 250 22.55 3.95 -1.37
C VAL A 250 21.20 4.48 -1.87
N VAL A 251 20.18 3.64 -1.81
CA VAL A 251 18.79 3.99 -2.16
C VAL A 251 17.92 3.57 -0.99
N CYS A 252 17.19 4.52 -0.40
CA CYS A 252 16.26 4.25 0.67
C CYS A 252 14.94 4.96 0.40
N VAL A 253 13.84 4.22 0.42
CA VAL A 253 12.49 4.79 0.27
C VAL A 253 11.89 5.07 1.64
N PHE A 254 11.34 6.27 1.80
CA PHE A 254 10.57 6.69 2.97
C PHE A 254 9.11 6.81 2.56
N ASP A 255 8.28 5.84 2.98
CA ASP A 255 6.86 5.77 2.63
C ASP A 255 5.98 6.73 3.46
N GLY A 256 6.52 7.35 4.51
CA GLY A 256 5.74 8.13 5.47
C GLY A 256 5.02 9.33 4.86
N THR A 257 5.65 10.04 3.91
CA THR A 257 5.02 11.18 3.21
C THR A 257 3.82 10.72 2.38
N ASP A 258 3.89 9.55 1.74
CA ASP A 258 2.80 8.93 1.00
C ASP A 258 1.65 8.51 1.93
N ARG A 259 1.96 7.73 2.96
CA ARG A 259 0.96 7.17 3.90
C ARG A 259 0.21 8.26 4.66
N VAL A 260 0.92 9.27 5.15
CA VAL A 260 0.31 10.43 5.80
C VAL A 260 -0.51 11.23 4.79
N SER A 261 0.00 11.46 3.58
CA SER A 261 -0.76 12.20 2.56
C SER A 261 -2.06 11.48 2.21
N HIS A 262 -2.07 10.16 2.04
CA HIS A 262 -3.29 9.39 1.83
C HIS A 262 -4.32 9.63 2.94
N MET A 263 -3.92 9.55 4.21
CA MET A 263 -4.88 9.61 5.32
C MET A 263 -5.29 11.02 5.74
N PHE A 264 -4.45 12.02 5.46
CA PHE A 264 -4.64 13.39 5.95
C PHE A 264 -4.94 14.43 4.87
N HIS A 265 -4.99 14.07 3.57
CA HIS A 265 -5.28 15.08 2.53
C HIS A 265 -6.66 15.72 2.65
N ARG A 266 -7.64 15.02 3.25
CA ARG A 266 -8.95 15.59 3.59
C ARG A 266 -8.87 16.82 4.48
N TYR A 267 -7.82 16.98 5.28
CA TYR A 267 -7.70 18.11 6.20
C TYR A 267 -7.29 19.41 5.51
N LEU A 268 -6.83 19.34 4.26
CA LEU A 268 -6.53 20.51 3.43
C LEU A 268 -7.80 21.17 2.85
N ASP A 269 -8.96 20.53 2.99
CA ASP A 269 -10.26 21.09 2.58
C ASP A 269 -11.35 20.70 3.57
N GLU A 270 -11.86 21.68 4.30
CA GLU A 270 -12.93 21.51 5.28
C GLU A 270 -14.21 20.90 4.67
N SER A 271 -14.47 21.13 3.37
CA SER A 271 -15.64 20.61 2.66
C SER A 271 -15.51 19.15 2.20
N HIS A 272 -14.37 18.49 2.44
CA HIS A 272 -14.16 17.10 2.02
C HIS A 272 -15.23 16.18 2.66
N PRO A 273 -15.91 15.28 1.89
CA PRO A 273 -17.02 14.48 2.42
C PRO A 273 -16.66 13.63 3.65
N ALA A 274 -15.44 13.09 3.70
CA ALA A 274 -14.92 12.37 4.86
C ALA A 274 -14.84 13.17 6.17
N ASN A 275 -14.91 14.51 6.13
CA ASN A 275 -14.85 15.39 7.31
C ASN A 275 -16.24 15.66 7.93
N ALA A 276 -17.33 15.35 7.22
CA ALA A 276 -18.68 15.65 7.68
C ALA A 276 -18.94 15.06 9.08
N GLY A 277 -19.27 15.93 10.04
CA GLY A 277 -19.60 15.55 11.42
C GLY A 277 -18.41 15.12 12.28
N LYS A 278 -17.16 15.41 11.90
CA LYS A 278 -15.95 15.01 12.63
C LYS A 278 -15.15 16.22 13.09
N ASP A 279 -14.44 16.06 14.22
CA ASP A 279 -13.38 16.99 14.60
C ASP A 279 -12.23 16.88 13.58
N THR A 280 -11.78 18.03 13.08
CA THR A 280 -10.72 18.11 12.10
C THR A 280 -9.49 18.85 12.61
N GLU A 281 -9.51 19.48 13.79
CA GLU A 281 -8.45 20.41 14.19
C GLU A 281 -7.08 19.72 14.31
N TRP A 282 -7.02 18.57 14.98
CA TRP A 282 -5.76 17.88 15.24
C TRP A 282 -5.00 17.45 13.97
N GLY A 283 -5.72 17.15 12.88
CA GLY A 283 -5.12 16.60 11.66
C GLY A 283 -4.63 17.64 10.64
N LYS A 284 -4.99 18.93 10.80
CA LYS A 284 -4.75 19.99 9.79
C LYS A 284 -3.30 20.12 9.38
N ASP A 285 -2.38 20.01 10.33
CA ASP A 285 -0.97 20.28 10.10
C ASP A 285 -0.15 19.04 9.79
N LYS A 286 -0.73 17.83 9.84
CA LYS A 286 0.03 16.57 9.77
C LYS A 286 0.75 16.33 8.45
N ILE A 287 0.21 16.83 7.35
CA ILE A 287 0.92 16.83 6.06
C ILE A 287 2.13 17.77 6.13
N ALA A 288 1.97 19.00 6.62
CA ALA A 288 3.09 19.92 6.73
C ALA A 288 4.17 19.38 7.68
N GLU A 289 3.78 18.79 8.81
CA GLU A 289 4.68 18.18 9.78
C GLU A 289 5.52 17.05 9.19
N ILE A 290 4.93 16.08 8.47
CA ILE A 290 5.71 14.96 7.91
C ILE A 290 6.71 15.43 6.84
N TYR A 291 6.35 16.46 6.05
CA TYR A 291 7.27 17.06 5.10
C TYR A 291 8.38 17.87 5.80
N GLY A 292 8.08 18.51 6.94
CA GLY A 292 9.11 19.12 7.79
C GLY A 292 10.12 18.10 8.33
N ILE A 293 9.63 16.94 8.78
CA ILE A 293 10.50 15.82 9.20
C ILE A 293 11.34 15.30 8.02
N ALA A 294 10.79 15.28 6.81
CA ALA A 294 11.53 14.92 5.60
C ALA A 294 12.63 15.94 5.27
N ASP A 295 12.36 17.24 5.41
CA ASP A 295 13.36 18.30 5.20
C ASP A 295 14.51 18.20 6.20
N ASP A 296 14.20 17.99 7.49
CA ASP A 296 15.21 17.75 8.52
C ASP A 296 16.10 16.54 8.17
N LEU A 297 15.49 15.43 7.74
CA LEU A 297 16.23 14.24 7.30
C LEU A 297 17.20 14.56 6.15
N VAL A 298 16.76 15.35 5.16
CA VAL A 298 17.62 15.79 4.06
C VAL A 298 18.79 16.62 4.57
N ALA A 299 18.57 17.55 5.48
CA ALA A 299 19.63 18.34 6.10
C ALA A 299 20.63 17.47 6.86
N GLU A 300 20.18 16.40 7.53
CA GLU A 300 21.05 15.44 8.20
C GLU A 300 21.86 14.58 7.21
N VAL A 301 21.24 14.08 6.14
CA VAL A 301 21.93 13.31 5.09
C VAL A 301 23.02 14.14 4.44
N ARG A 302 22.74 15.41 4.10
CA ARG A 302 23.73 16.30 3.48
C ARG A 302 25.01 16.47 4.30
N LYS A 303 24.93 16.39 5.64
CA LYS A 303 26.10 16.47 6.53
C LYS A 303 27.02 15.24 6.43
N LYS A 304 26.52 14.11 5.92
CA LYS A 304 27.29 12.86 5.73
C LYS A 304 27.99 12.76 4.38
N LEU A 305 27.63 13.62 3.42
CA LEU A 305 28.11 13.54 2.04
C LEU A 305 29.33 14.44 1.83
N ASP A 306 30.29 13.98 1.04
CA ASP A 306 31.35 14.82 0.47
C ASP A 306 30.86 15.44 -0.85
N PRO A 307 30.59 16.76 -0.92
CA PRO A 307 30.02 17.40 -2.11
C PRO A 307 30.93 17.33 -3.35
N LYS A 308 32.23 17.02 -3.18
CA LYS A 308 33.15 16.85 -4.32
C LYS A 308 33.05 15.47 -4.96
N ARG A 309 32.53 14.48 -4.24
CA ARG A 309 32.52 13.06 -4.64
C ARG A 309 31.11 12.52 -4.75
N ASP A 310 30.29 12.78 -3.75
CA ASP A 310 28.97 12.20 -3.60
C ASP A 310 27.94 13.02 -4.36
N ARG A 311 26.84 12.36 -4.75
CA ARG A 311 25.70 12.96 -5.44
C ARG A 311 24.43 12.58 -4.72
N LEU A 312 23.59 13.58 -4.44
CA LEU A 312 22.29 13.41 -3.81
C LEU A 312 21.18 13.74 -4.81
N MET A 313 20.27 12.79 -4.96
CA MET A 313 19.01 12.99 -5.66
C MET A 313 17.89 12.57 -4.72
N ILE A 314 16.88 13.42 -4.59
CA ILE A 314 15.64 13.13 -3.85
C ILE A 314 14.53 13.13 -4.87
N ILE A 315 13.78 12.04 -4.92
CA ILE A 315 12.79 11.78 -5.94
C ILE A 315 11.48 11.42 -5.27
N SER A 316 10.38 11.77 -5.92
CA SER A 316 9.10 11.14 -5.67
C SER A 316 8.70 10.36 -6.92
N ASP A 317 8.13 9.18 -6.74
CA ASP A 317 7.53 8.39 -7.81
C ASP A 317 6.25 9.03 -8.36
N HIS A 318 5.56 9.84 -7.56
CA HIS A 318 4.39 10.63 -7.97
C HIS A 318 4.15 11.87 -7.09
N GLY A 319 3.24 12.75 -7.50
CA GLY A 319 2.67 13.81 -6.66
C GLY A 319 1.44 13.33 -5.88
N PHE A 320 0.61 14.27 -5.40
CA PHE A 320 -0.62 13.98 -4.66
C PHE A 320 -1.73 15.00 -4.94
N CYS A 321 -2.98 14.57 -4.80
CA CYS A 321 -4.16 15.42 -4.80
C CYS A 321 -5.28 14.86 -3.92
N GLN A 322 -6.40 15.58 -3.78
CA GLN A 322 -7.57 15.10 -3.05
C GLN A 322 -8.37 14.05 -3.84
N PHE A 323 -8.94 13.09 -3.13
CA PHE A 323 -9.90 12.11 -3.63
C PHE A 323 -11.24 12.29 -2.91
N LYS A 324 -12.16 13.02 -3.55
CA LYS A 324 -13.48 13.38 -3.01
C LYS A 324 -14.62 12.56 -3.59
N ARG A 325 -14.49 12.16 -4.86
CA ARG A 325 -15.57 11.56 -5.66
C ARG A 325 -15.06 10.30 -6.35
N GLY A 326 -15.71 9.18 -6.06
CA GLY A 326 -15.51 7.93 -6.77
C GLY A 326 -16.38 7.86 -8.02
N ILE A 327 -15.83 7.32 -9.10
CA ILE A 327 -16.60 6.85 -10.26
C ILE A 327 -16.45 5.35 -10.40
N ASN A 328 -17.55 4.61 -10.48
CA ASN A 328 -17.54 3.19 -10.79
C ASN A 328 -17.67 2.99 -12.30
N LEU A 329 -16.56 2.63 -12.95
CA LEU A 329 -16.52 2.41 -14.39
C LEU A 329 -17.36 1.20 -14.82
N ASN A 330 -17.48 0.15 -14.00
CA ASN A 330 -18.31 -1.01 -14.34
C ASN A 330 -19.81 -0.67 -14.32
N ALA A 331 -20.26 0.11 -13.35
CA ALA A 331 -21.63 0.63 -13.32
C ALA A 331 -21.89 1.54 -14.52
N TRP A 332 -20.94 2.40 -14.90
CA TRP A 332 -21.04 3.22 -16.09
C TRP A 332 -21.11 2.37 -17.37
N LEU A 333 -20.25 1.36 -17.50
CA LEU A 333 -20.22 0.44 -18.64
C LEU A 333 -21.53 -0.35 -18.75
N ARG A 334 -22.11 -0.80 -17.61
CA ARG A 334 -23.41 -1.46 -17.56
C ARG A 334 -24.51 -0.54 -18.08
N ASP A 335 -24.58 0.67 -17.54
CA ASP A 335 -25.62 1.64 -17.88
C ASP A 335 -25.51 2.13 -19.34
N ASN A 336 -24.35 1.93 -19.98
CA ASN A 336 -24.12 2.24 -21.40
C ASN A 336 -24.09 1.00 -22.32
N GLY A 337 -24.38 -0.20 -21.80
CA GLY A 337 -24.52 -1.43 -22.58
C GLY A 337 -23.20 -2.12 -22.99
N TYR A 338 -22.07 -1.77 -22.38
CA TYR A 338 -20.78 -2.42 -22.64
C TYR A 338 -20.47 -3.58 -21.69
N LEU A 339 -21.01 -3.54 -20.47
CA LEU A 339 -20.90 -4.61 -19.49
C LEU A 339 -22.27 -5.21 -19.24
N VAL A 340 -22.37 -6.53 -19.32
CA VAL A 340 -23.62 -7.25 -19.12
C VAL A 340 -23.43 -8.21 -17.95
N LEU A 341 -24.39 -8.22 -17.03
CA LEU A 341 -24.41 -9.14 -15.91
C LEU A 341 -25.26 -10.36 -16.25
N LYS A 342 -24.94 -11.50 -15.64
CA LYS A 342 -25.71 -12.75 -15.80
C LYS A 342 -27.15 -12.54 -15.31
N ASP A 343 -28.11 -13.27 -15.88
CA ASP A 343 -29.51 -13.24 -15.43
C ASP A 343 -29.65 -13.60 -13.93
N SER A 344 -28.73 -14.43 -13.41
CA SER A 344 -28.65 -14.82 -12.00
C SER A 344 -27.92 -13.82 -11.10
N ALA A 345 -27.45 -12.69 -11.63
CA ALA A 345 -26.77 -11.68 -10.84
C ALA A 345 -27.75 -11.08 -9.81
N PRO A 346 -27.26 -10.69 -8.61
CA PRO A 346 -28.10 -10.02 -7.63
C PRO A 346 -28.75 -8.76 -8.22
N VAL A 347 -29.96 -8.44 -7.74
CA VAL A 347 -30.69 -7.23 -8.10
C VAL A 347 -30.83 -6.39 -6.84
N ASP A 348 -30.47 -5.12 -6.94
CA ASP A 348 -30.73 -4.16 -5.89
C ASP A 348 -32.24 -3.87 -5.83
N GLU A 349 -32.84 -4.09 -4.66
CA GLU A 349 -34.30 -4.02 -4.49
C GLU A 349 -34.86 -2.60 -4.71
N ALA A 350 -34.09 -1.57 -4.35
CA ALA A 350 -34.55 -0.18 -4.39
C ALA A 350 -34.54 0.39 -5.82
N SER A 351 -33.45 0.15 -6.56
CA SER A 351 -33.27 0.65 -7.92
C SER A 351 -33.79 -0.31 -8.99
N GLY A 352 -33.96 -1.59 -8.66
CA GLY A 352 -34.25 -2.66 -9.62
C GLY A 352 -33.10 -2.98 -10.57
N LYS A 353 -31.91 -2.39 -10.37
CA LYS A 353 -30.74 -2.63 -11.22
C LYS A 353 -30.04 -3.93 -10.81
N GLN A 354 -29.55 -4.69 -11.79
CA GLN A 354 -28.61 -5.75 -11.53
C GLN A 354 -27.27 -5.18 -11.02
N ILE A 355 -26.73 -5.82 -9.99
CA ILE A 355 -25.43 -5.51 -9.40
C ILE A 355 -24.52 -6.73 -9.45
N SER A 356 -23.21 -6.52 -9.37
CA SER A 356 -22.25 -7.62 -9.21
C SER A 356 -21.54 -7.51 -7.89
N ARG A 357 -21.20 -8.68 -7.36
CA ARG A 357 -20.20 -8.82 -6.29
C ARG A 357 -18.78 -8.63 -6.87
N ASP A 358 -17.79 -8.70 -5.97
CA ASP A 358 -16.37 -8.57 -6.29
C ASP A 358 -15.87 -9.59 -7.33
N TRP A 359 -14.69 -9.30 -7.88
CA TRP A 359 -13.91 -10.17 -8.76
C TRP A 359 -14.63 -10.53 -10.06
N LEU A 360 -15.50 -9.63 -10.54
CA LEU A 360 -16.22 -9.75 -11.81
C LEU A 360 -17.09 -11.02 -11.89
N GLN A 361 -17.43 -11.62 -10.75
CA GLN A 361 -17.97 -12.99 -10.71
C GLN A 361 -19.36 -13.14 -11.35
N ASP A 362 -20.12 -12.06 -11.40
CA ASP A 362 -21.48 -12.02 -11.96
C ASP A 362 -21.53 -11.48 -13.42
N VAL A 363 -20.38 -11.23 -14.06
CA VAL A 363 -20.31 -10.75 -15.46
C VAL A 363 -20.64 -11.85 -16.46
N ASP A 364 -21.51 -11.55 -17.42
CA ASP A 364 -21.79 -12.38 -18.61
C ASP A 364 -20.76 -12.05 -19.71
N TRP A 365 -19.71 -12.86 -19.78
CA TRP A 365 -18.58 -12.63 -20.68
C TRP A 365 -18.93 -12.75 -22.17
N HIS A 366 -19.94 -13.55 -22.53
CA HIS A 366 -20.33 -13.72 -23.93
C HIS A 366 -21.12 -12.53 -24.49
N LYS A 367 -21.50 -11.57 -23.64
CA LYS A 367 -22.21 -10.35 -24.03
C LYS A 367 -21.45 -9.07 -23.65
N THR A 368 -20.44 -9.18 -22.79
CA THR A 368 -19.66 -8.04 -22.29
C THR A 368 -18.55 -7.68 -23.28
N LYS A 369 -18.49 -6.40 -23.66
CA LYS A 369 -17.46 -5.83 -24.54
C LYS A 369 -16.31 -5.19 -23.77
N ALA A 370 -16.56 -4.63 -22.59
CA ALA A 370 -15.53 -3.97 -21.79
C ALA A 370 -15.81 -4.10 -20.29
N PHE A 371 -14.74 -4.05 -19.50
CA PHE A 371 -14.78 -4.16 -18.04
C PHE A 371 -13.60 -3.43 -17.41
N SER A 372 -13.72 -3.09 -16.13
CA SER A 372 -12.69 -2.42 -15.35
C SER A 372 -12.33 -3.24 -14.11
N LEU A 373 -11.04 -3.27 -13.80
CA LEU A 373 -10.48 -3.89 -12.60
C LEU A 373 -9.20 -3.13 -12.21
N GLY A 374 -9.02 -2.88 -10.92
CA GLY A 374 -7.93 -2.03 -10.43
C GLY A 374 -8.27 -0.54 -10.51
N LEU A 375 -7.25 0.33 -10.46
CA LEU A 375 -7.47 1.76 -10.15
C LEU A 375 -7.62 2.67 -11.37
N THR A 376 -7.05 2.35 -12.52
CA THR A 376 -7.05 3.26 -13.69
C THR A 376 -7.29 2.57 -15.04
N GLY A 377 -7.18 1.25 -15.11
CA GLY A 377 -7.23 0.49 -16.35
C GLY A 377 -8.63 -0.02 -16.70
N MET A 378 -9.01 0.14 -17.96
CA MET A 378 -10.18 -0.49 -18.57
C MET A 378 -9.73 -1.46 -19.67
N PHE A 379 -10.33 -2.63 -19.67
CA PHE A 379 -10.07 -3.72 -20.60
C PHE A 379 -11.23 -3.85 -21.58
N ILE A 380 -10.90 -4.07 -22.84
CA ILE A 380 -11.81 -4.59 -23.85
C ILE A 380 -11.75 -6.12 -23.79
N ASN A 381 -12.91 -6.77 -23.86
CA ASN A 381 -13.03 -8.24 -23.87
C ASN A 381 -12.66 -8.77 -25.27
N ARG A 382 -11.37 -8.71 -25.60
CA ARG A 382 -10.79 -9.05 -26.91
C ARG A 382 -10.80 -10.56 -27.12
N ALA A 383 -11.29 -10.99 -28.28
CA ALA A 383 -11.30 -12.40 -28.68
C ALA A 383 -9.88 -13.02 -28.71
N ALA A 384 -8.84 -12.22 -28.91
CA ALA A 384 -7.46 -12.69 -28.96
C ALA A 384 -6.76 -12.79 -27.58
N ARG A 385 -7.33 -12.22 -26.51
CA ARG A 385 -6.65 -12.10 -25.21
C ARG A 385 -7.45 -12.69 -24.05
N GLU A 386 -8.73 -12.37 -23.97
CA GLU A 386 -9.61 -12.87 -22.91
C GLU A 386 -10.19 -14.25 -23.29
N ARG A 387 -10.33 -15.14 -22.30
CA ARG A 387 -10.82 -16.52 -22.50
C ARG A 387 -12.13 -16.58 -23.27
N ASP A 388 -13.07 -15.71 -22.90
CA ASP A 388 -14.42 -15.62 -23.47
C ASP A 388 -14.61 -14.29 -24.22
N GLY A 389 -13.52 -13.79 -24.83
CA GLY A 389 -13.49 -12.54 -25.58
C GLY A 389 -14.41 -12.55 -26.80
N ILE A 390 -15.11 -11.44 -27.03
CA ILE A 390 -16.09 -11.31 -28.12
C ILE A 390 -15.78 -10.20 -29.11
N VAL A 391 -14.90 -9.25 -28.75
CA VAL A 391 -14.53 -8.13 -29.63
C VAL A 391 -13.40 -8.59 -30.54
N ALA A 392 -13.60 -8.56 -31.86
CA ALA A 392 -12.57 -8.93 -32.82
C ALA A 392 -11.45 -7.87 -32.88
N GLU A 393 -10.24 -8.32 -33.19
CA GLU A 393 -9.10 -7.45 -33.45
C GLU A 393 -9.33 -6.59 -34.72
N GLY A 394 -8.60 -5.47 -34.83
CA GLY A 394 -8.70 -4.56 -35.97
C GLY A 394 -9.83 -3.54 -35.82
N ASP A 395 -10.63 -3.36 -36.87
CA ASP A 395 -11.62 -2.26 -36.96
C ASP A 395 -12.67 -2.30 -35.83
N GLU A 396 -13.10 -3.49 -35.38
CA GLU A 396 -14.08 -3.60 -34.31
C GLU A 396 -13.52 -3.12 -32.96
N LEU A 397 -12.30 -3.57 -32.60
CA LEU A 397 -11.60 -3.12 -31.41
C LEU A 397 -11.39 -1.60 -31.41
N GLU A 398 -10.90 -1.05 -32.51
CA GLU A 398 -10.66 0.39 -32.63
C GLU A 398 -11.95 1.20 -32.57
N ALA A 399 -13.05 0.70 -33.17
CA ALA A 399 -14.35 1.34 -33.08
C ALA A 399 -14.90 1.35 -31.64
N VAL A 400 -14.82 0.22 -30.92
CA VAL A 400 -15.26 0.12 -29.52
C VAL A 400 -14.44 1.06 -28.63
N LYS A 401 -13.11 1.07 -28.78
CA LYS A 401 -12.23 2.00 -28.04
C LYS A 401 -12.59 3.45 -28.32
N ALA A 402 -12.74 3.83 -29.59
CA ALA A 402 -13.07 5.19 -29.98
C ALA A 402 -14.43 5.66 -29.43
N GLU A 403 -15.45 4.79 -29.45
CA GLU A 403 -16.78 5.10 -28.91
C GLU A 403 -16.72 5.32 -27.40
N ILE A 404 -16.06 4.42 -26.65
CA ILE A 404 -15.91 4.54 -25.19
C ILE A 404 -15.13 5.80 -24.83
N VAL A 405 -14.01 6.08 -25.51
CA VAL A 405 -13.20 7.29 -25.31
C VAL A 405 -14.04 8.55 -25.53
N ALA A 406 -14.84 8.60 -26.59
CA ALA A 406 -15.69 9.76 -26.89
C ALA A 406 -16.73 9.99 -25.79
N LYS A 407 -17.43 8.93 -25.35
CA LYS A 407 -18.45 9.04 -24.29
C LYS A 407 -17.85 9.41 -22.93
N LEU A 408 -16.74 8.79 -22.53
CA LEU A 408 -16.07 9.11 -21.26
C LEU A 408 -15.47 10.53 -21.27
N SER A 409 -14.90 10.98 -22.39
CA SER A 409 -14.36 12.34 -22.53
C SER A 409 -15.43 13.44 -22.40
N ALA A 410 -16.69 13.10 -22.67
CA ALA A 410 -17.85 13.98 -22.50
C ALA A 410 -18.55 13.81 -21.14
N LEU A 411 -18.16 12.81 -20.33
CA LEU A 411 -18.81 12.51 -19.07
C LEU A 411 -18.58 13.63 -18.05
N VAL A 412 -19.67 14.05 -17.42
CA VAL A 412 -19.68 14.99 -16.30
C VAL A 412 -20.31 14.32 -15.09
N ASP A 413 -19.81 14.67 -13.91
CA ASP A 413 -20.44 14.25 -12.65
C ASP A 413 -21.72 15.07 -12.44
N PRO A 414 -22.91 14.45 -12.33
CA PRO A 414 -24.17 15.17 -12.20
C PRO A 414 -24.28 15.98 -10.91
N LYS A 415 -23.50 15.66 -9.86
CA LYS A 415 -23.52 16.39 -8.59
C LYS A 415 -22.74 17.71 -8.66
N THR A 416 -21.61 17.71 -9.35
CA THR A 416 -20.69 18.86 -9.41
C THR A 416 -20.76 19.61 -10.75
N ASN A 417 -21.32 18.97 -11.77
CA ASN A 417 -21.30 19.42 -13.17
C ASN A 417 -19.88 19.57 -13.76
N GLU A 418 -18.88 18.89 -13.16
CA GLU A 418 -17.49 18.92 -13.60
C GLU A 418 -17.14 17.74 -14.50
N LYS A 419 -16.19 17.96 -15.42
CA LYS A 419 -15.59 16.88 -16.21
C LYS A 419 -14.69 16.01 -15.34
N ILE A 420 -14.82 14.70 -15.47
CA ILE A 420 -14.12 13.72 -14.62
C ILE A 420 -12.72 13.41 -15.15
N PHE A 421 -12.58 13.31 -16.46
CA PHE A 421 -11.33 12.95 -17.11
C PHE A 421 -10.68 14.17 -17.75
N ARG A 422 -9.37 14.27 -17.58
CA ARG A 422 -8.52 15.13 -18.41
C ARG A 422 -8.37 14.52 -19.80
N GLU A 423 -8.12 13.22 -19.83
CA GLU A 423 -7.92 12.43 -21.05
C GLU A 423 -8.21 10.95 -20.76
N VAL A 424 -8.69 10.22 -21.76
CA VAL A 424 -8.75 8.76 -21.74
C VAL A 424 -7.75 8.26 -22.76
N PHE A 425 -6.69 7.64 -22.27
CA PHE A 425 -5.55 7.25 -23.09
C PHE A 425 -5.75 5.86 -23.68
N ASP A 426 -5.35 5.72 -24.94
CA ASP A 426 -5.24 4.44 -25.61
C ASP A 426 -3.85 3.86 -25.34
N ALA A 427 -3.80 2.68 -24.70
CA ALA A 427 -2.56 2.07 -24.24
C ALA A 427 -1.56 1.81 -25.37
N GLU A 428 -2.05 1.39 -26.55
CA GLU A 428 -1.21 1.09 -27.71
C GLU A 428 -0.59 2.35 -28.34
N LYS A 429 -1.10 3.53 -28.00
CA LYS A 429 -0.56 4.82 -28.45
C LYS A 429 0.46 5.42 -27.49
N ILE A 430 0.46 5.02 -26.22
CA ILE A 430 1.33 5.61 -25.19
C ILE A 430 2.41 4.64 -24.67
N PHE A 431 2.20 3.34 -24.78
CA PHE A 431 3.17 2.34 -24.34
C PHE A 431 3.83 1.63 -25.51
N THR A 432 5.08 1.21 -25.29
CA THR A 432 5.86 0.42 -26.24
C THR A 432 6.45 -0.79 -25.54
N GLY A 433 6.75 -1.85 -26.29
CA GLY A 433 7.47 -3.01 -25.79
C GLY A 433 6.63 -4.29 -25.74
N PRO A 434 7.22 -5.40 -25.30
CA PRO A 434 6.65 -6.74 -25.48
C PRO A 434 5.42 -7.04 -24.61
N TYR A 435 5.12 -6.17 -23.64
CA TYR A 435 4.02 -6.37 -22.69
C TYR A 435 2.79 -5.50 -22.95
N VAL A 436 2.81 -4.65 -23.99
CA VAL A 436 1.69 -3.74 -24.31
C VAL A 436 0.39 -4.52 -24.51
N PHE A 437 0.45 -5.69 -25.17
CA PHE A 437 -0.71 -6.56 -25.37
C PHE A 437 -1.38 -7.02 -24.05
N GLN A 438 -0.61 -7.13 -22.96
CA GLN A 438 -1.10 -7.55 -21.64
C GLN A 438 -1.63 -6.39 -20.79
N ALA A 439 -1.41 -5.14 -21.21
CA ALA A 439 -1.92 -3.97 -20.50
C ALA A 439 -3.43 -3.83 -20.67
N PRO A 440 -4.11 -3.09 -19.77
CA PRO A 440 -5.42 -2.50 -20.07
C PRO A 440 -5.38 -1.77 -21.41
N ASP A 441 -6.47 -1.79 -22.17
CA ASP A 441 -6.54 -1.15 -23.49
C ASP A 441 -6.75 0.36 -23.40
N LEU A 442 -7.45 0.82 -22.35
CA LEU A 442 -7.67 2.22 -22.05
C LEU A 442 -7.23 2.56 -20.64
N PHE A 443 -6.59 3.72 -20.46
CA PHE A 443 -6.19 4.26 -19.17
C PHE A 443 -6.92 5.57 -18.88
N MET A 444 -7.46 5.66 -17.67
CA MET A 444 -8.22 6.82 -17.24
C MET A 444 -7.31 7.89 -16.64
N GLY A 445 -7.17 9.02 -17.33
CA GLY A 445 -6.56 10.23 -16.80
C GLY A 445 -7.57 11.06 -16.01
N TYR A 446 -7.87 10.67 -14.77
CA TYR A 446 -8.78 11.42 -13.90
C TYR A 446 -8.25 12.84 -13.60
N LYS A 447 -9.16 13.79 -13.42
CA LYS A 447 -8.86 15.10 -12.83
C LYS A 447 -8.76 15.01 -11.31
N ARG A 448 -8.07 15.98 -10.70
CA ARG A 448 -8.02 16.14 -9.24
C ARG A 448 -9.41 16.10 -8.62
N GLY A 449 -9.56 15.43 -7.48
CA GLY A 449 -10.84 15.22 -6.82
C GLY A 449 -11.53 13.91 -7.19
N TYR A 450 -11.21 13.33 -8.35
CA TYR A 450 -11.82 12.10 -8.86
C TYR A 450 -10.85 10.91 -8.85
N ARG A 451 -11.40 9.73 -8.63
CA ARG A 451 -10.70 8.44 -8.76
C ARG A 451 -11.71 7.35 -9.13
N ASN A 452 -11.22 6.20 -9.58
CA ASN A 452 -12.03 4.98 -9.59
C ASN A 452 -12.58 4.65 -8.19
N SER A 453 -13.81 4.18 -8.11
CA SER A 453 -14.45 3.85 -6.83
C SER A 453 -13.84 2.61 -6.18
N TRP A 454 -14.04 2.46 -4.87
CA TRP A 454 -13.57 1.30 -4.10
C TRP A 454 -14.07 -0.02 -4.68
N ASP A 455 -15.38 -0.11 -4.97
CA ASP A 455 -16.01 -1.31 -5.52
C ASP A 455 -15.52 -1.62 -6.95
N CYS A 456 -15.25 -0.60 -7.75
CA CYS A 456 -14.76 -0.84 -9.10
C CYS A 456 -13.33 -1.39 -9.09
N ALA A 457 -12.52 -1.02 -8.08
CA ALA A 457 -11.16 -1.53 -7.94
C ALA A 457 -11.12 -3.05 -7.73
N THR A 458 -12.14 -3.62 -7.06
CA THR A 458 -12.33 -5.08 -6.90
C THR A 458 -13.10 -5.71 -8.06
N GLY A 459 -13.55 -4.93 -9.03
CA GLY A 459 -14.33 -5.41 -10.18
C GLY A 459 -15.83 -5.54 -9.91
N ALA A 460 -16.33 -5.01 -8.80
CA ALA A 460 -17.76 -4.96 -8.53
C ALA A 460 -18.48 -3.88 -9.36
N CYS A 461 -19.78 -4.10 -9.56
CA CYS A 461 -20.68 -3.27 -10.35
C CYS A 461 -21.91 -2.91 -9.49
N PRO A 462 -21.84 -1.86 -8.66
CA PRO A 462 -22.94 -1.40 -7.82
C PRO A 462 -24.00 -0.66 -8.64
N VAL A 463 -25.07 -0.21 -7.98
CA VAL A 463 -26.12 0.62 -8.60
C VAL A 463 -25.54 1.92 -9.12
N GLU A 464 -24.77 2.61 -8.28
CA GLU A 464 -24.35 3.98 -8.50
C GLU A 464 -23.07 4.08 -9.34
N VAL A 465 -23.09 5.00 -10.30
CA VAL A 465 -21.91 5.37 -11.07
C VAL A 465 -21.01 6.31 -10.26
N PHE A 466 -21.58 7.15 -9.40
CA PHE A 466 -20.83 8.15 -8.64
C PHE A 466 -21.08 8.00 -7.15
N SER A 467 -20.02 8.13 -6.35
CA SER A 467 -20.11 8.10 -4.89
C SER A 467 -19.22 9.16 -4.25
N ASP A 468 -19.61 9.65 -3.07
CA ASP A 468 -18.73 10.47 -2.25
C ASP A 468 -17.71 9.59 -1.53
N ASN A 469 -16.47 10.06 -1.43
CA ASN A 469 -15.46 9.39 -0.62
C ASN A 469 -15.55 9.85 0.83
N THR A 470 -16.11 9.00 1.68
CA THR A 470 -16.29 9.23 3.12
C THR A 470 -15.23 8.55 3.98
N LYS A 471 -14.34 7.76 3.37
CA LYS A 471 -13.24 7.06 4.05
C LYS A 471 -12.09 8.01 4.38
N SER A 472 -11.23 7.60 5.32
CA SER A 472 -10.09 8.40 5.79
C SER A 472 -9.02 8.57 4.69
N TRP A 473 -8.83 7.55 3.85
CA TRP A 473 -8.04 7.61 2.62
C TRP A 473 -8.64 8.64 1.67
N SER A 474 -8.01 9.80 1.59
CA SER A 474 -8.53 11.03 1.02
C SER A 474 -7.52 11.77 0.15
N GLY A 475 -6.23 11.41 0.23
CA GLY A 475 -5.24 11.76 -0.77
C GLY A 475 -5.10 10.64 -1.79
N ASP A 476 -4.83 10.97 -3.04
CA ASP A 476 -4.55 9.97 -4.08
C ASP A 476 -3.66 10.54 -5.19
N HIS A 477 -3.16 9.62 -6.01
CA HIS A 477 -2.24 9.86 -7.11
C HIS A 477 -2.48 8.89 -8.29
N CYS A 478 -3.44 7.97 -8.18
CA CYS A 478 -3.89 7.09 -9.27
C CYS A 478 -4.81 7.84 -10.24
N ILE A 479 -4.31 8.95 -10.77
CA ILE A 479 -5.01 9.86 -11.67
C ILE A 479 -4.10 10.24 -12.85
N ASP A 480 -4.49 11.22 -13.67
CA ASP A 480 -3.62 11.70 -14.73
C ASP A 480 -2.29 12.24 -14.15
N PRO A 481 -1.11 11.76 -14.62
CA PRO A 481 0.18 12.16 -14.06
C PRO A 481 0.48 13.66 -14.20
N ARG A 482 -0.19 14.35 -15.15
CA ARG A 482 -0.07 15.81 -15.32
C ARG A 482 -0.76 16.58 -14.20
N GLU A 483 -1.70 15.95 -13.50
CA GLU A 483 -2.40 16.53 -12.35
C GLU A 483 -1.63 16.33 -11.04
N VAL A 484 -0.75 15.33 -10.96
CA VAL A 484 0.05 14.97 -9.78
C VAL A 484 1.52 14.73 -10.16
N PRO A 485 2.23 15.75 -10.68
CA PRO A 485 3.62 15.58 -11.05
C PRO A 485 4.47 15.24 -9.81
N GLY A 486 5.38 14.28 -9.96
CA GLY A 486 6.39 13.99 -8.95
C GLY A 486 7.41 15.13 -8.82
N VAL A 487 8.25 15.04 -7.79
CA VAL A 487 9.32 16.01 -7.53
C VAL A 487 10.69 15.38 -7.73
N LEU A 488 11.64 16.18 -8.22
CA LEU A 488 13.05 15.85 -8.32
C LEU A 488 13.86 17.00 -7.72
N PHE A 489 14.63 16.71 -6.67
CA PHE A 489 15.68 17.58 -6.18
C PHE A 489 17.03 16.94 -6.46
N SER A 490 17.99 17.73 -6.94
CA SER A 490 19.36 17.30 -7.14
C SER A 490 20.32 18.33 -6.56
N ASP A 491 21.43 17.85 -6.00
CA ASP A 491 22.54 18.69 -5.56
C ASP A 491 23.38 19.25 -6.72
N THR A 492 23.11 18.80 -7.95
CA THR A 492 23.81 19.18 -9.17
C THR A 492 22.78 19.64 -10.22
N PRO A 493 23.05 20.68 -11.01
CA PRO A 493 22.15 21.10 -12.07
C PRO A 493 21.92 19.98 -13.10
N ILE A 494 20.66 19.69 -13.40
CA ILE A 494 20.27 18.74 -14.45
C ILE A 494 20.21 19.42 -15.82
N ASN A 495 20.30 18.64 -16.89
CA ASN A 495 20.35 19.12 -18.28
C ASN A 495 18.97 19.26 -18.97
N THR A 496 17.86 19.22 -18.23
CA THR A 496 16.48 19.27 -18.74
C THR A 496 15.52 19.92 -17.75
N ASP A 497 14.52 20.65 -18.27
CA ASP A 497 13.42 21.21 -17.47
C ASP A 497 12.25 20.21 -17.31
N THR A 498 12.28 19.08 -18.01
CA THR A 498 11.23 18.06 -17.98
C THR A 498 11.83 16.67 -17.68
N PRO A 499 12.39 16.45 -16.49
CA PRO A 499 12.94 15.16 -16.10
C PRO A 499 11.83 14.09 -16.03
N ASN A 500 12.18 12.85 -16.35
CA ASN A 500 11.30 11.70 -16.24
C ASN A 500 11.83 10.69 -15.21
N LEU A 501 10.95 9.97 -14.52
CA LEU A 501 11.36 8.91 -13.58
C LEU A 501 12.26 7.85 -14.26
N MET A 502 12.03 7.57 -15.54
CA MET A 502 12.85 6.64 -16.33
C MET A 502 14.29 7.10 -16.52
N ASP A 503 14.60 8.39 -16.33
CA ASP A 503 15.94 8.96 -16.51
C ASP A 503 16.89 8.61 -15.34
N LEU A 504 16.35 8.21 -14.19
CA LEU A 504 17.13 7.94 -12.99
C LEU A 504 18.06 6.74 -13.12
N ALA A 505 17.59 5.65 -13.75
CA ALA A 505 18.41 4.45 -13.93
C ALA A 505 19.60 4.70 -14.89
N PRO A 506 19.41 5.29 -16.08
CA PRO A 506 20.52 5.76 -16.93
C PRO A 506 21.46 6.73 -16.22
N THR A 507 20.92 7.68 -15.45
CA THR A 507 21.71 8.64 -14.68
C THR A 507 22.60 7.95 -13.65
N ALA A 508 22.05 7.01 -12.88
CA ALA A 508 22.81 6.23 -11.91
C ALA A 508 23.97 5.47 -12.58
N LEU A 509 23.72 4.77 -13.69
CA LEU A 509 24.79 4.07 -14.42
C LEU A 509 25.88 5.03 -14.93
N LYS A 510 25.47 6.17 -15.49
CA LYS A 510 26.39 7.17 -16.03
C LYS A 510 27.28 7.78 -14.94
N LEU A 511 26.74 8.05 -13.75
CA LEU A 511 27.49 8.55 -12.60
C LEU A 511 28.62 7.61 -12.16
N PHE A 512 28.45 6.29 -12.37
CA PHE A 512 29.48 5.29 -12.11
C PHE A 512 30.33 4.93 -13.33
N GLY A 513 30.21 5.68 -14.44
CA GLY A 513 30.98 5.45 -15.66
C GLY A 513 30.60 4.19 -16.43
N ILE A 514 29.36 3.71 -16.26
CA ILE A 514 28.83 2.54 -16.96
C ILE A 514 27.95 2.97 -18.13
N ASP A 515 28.13 2.31 -19.27
CA ASP A 515 27.30 2.51 -20.46
C ASP A 515 25.84 2.14 -20.20
N VAL A 516 24.93 2.97 -20.68
CA VAL A 516 23.49 2.76 -20.52
C VAL A 516 23.01 1.67 -21.49
N PRO A 517 22.39 0.58 -20.99
CA PRO A 517 21.81 -0.45 -21.85
C PRO A 517 20.76 0.10 -22.81
N ALA A 518 20.79 -0.35 -24.06
CA ALA A 518 19.91 0.16 -25.13
C ALA A 518 18.41 -0.07 -24.89
N ASN A 519 18.04 -0.95 -23.96
CA ASN A 519 16.65 -1.21 -23.57
C ASN A 519 16.12 -0.22 -22.52
N MET A 520 16.96 0.64 -21.93
CA MET A 520 16.50 1.72 -21.06
C MET A 520 15.98 2.89 -21.91
N GLN A 521 14.78 3.38 -21.60
CA GLN A 521 14.10 4.41 -22.39
C GLN A 521 14.40 5.85 -21.93
N GLY A 522 14.88 6.02 -20.69
CA GLY A 522 15.30 7.32 -20.16
C GLY A 522 16.68 7.75 -20.65
N LYS A 523 17.06 8.97 -20.31
CA LYS A 523 18.36 9.57 -20.65
C LYS A 523 19.08 10.07 -19.40
N PRO A 524 20.42 10.04 -19.35
CA PRO A 524 21.16 10.64 -18.24
C PRO A 524 20.85 12.14 -18.07
N LEU A 525 20.68 12.56 -16.82
CA LEU A 525 20.33 13.94 -16.45
C LEU A 525 21.53 14.90 -16.35
N PHE A 526 22.76 14.42 -16.60
CA PHE A 526 24.01 15.19 -16.54
C PHE A 526 24.86 14.98 -17.79
#